data_AF-A0A645C445-F1
#
_entry.id   AF-A0A645C445-F1
#
_cell.length_a   1.000
_cell.length_b   1.000
_cell.length_c   1.000
_cell.angle_alpha   90.00
_cell.angle_beta   90.00
_cell.angle_gamma   90.00
#
_symmetry.space_group_name_H-M   'P 1'
#
loop_
_entity.id
_entity.type
_entity.pdbx_description
1 polymer ?
#
loop_
_entity_poly.entity_id
_entity_poly.type
_entity_poly.pdbx_seq_one_letter_code
_entity_poly.pdbx_strand_id
1 'polypeptide(L)'
;MERCICEQHYLGDMLVTGYSQFSRNRTLGTMIGKGYSVKTAQLEMEMIAEGYYGAKCIQEMNDRFKVKIPIAQAVYEILYEKLRPQTAINELIENF
;
A
#
# COMPACT_ATOMS: atom_id res chain seq x y z
N MET A 1 23.57 -10.47 -11.89
CA MET A 1 22.24 -10.77 -12.46
C MET A 1 21.41 -9.51 -12.23
N GLU A 2 21.13 -8.78 -13.29
CA GLU A 2 20.33 -7.56 -13.23
C GLU A 2 18.86 -7.96 -13.03
N ARG A 3 18.19 -7.42 -12.01
CA ARG A 3 16.77 -7.73 -11.78
C ARG A 3 15.95 -6.96 -12.81
N CYS A 4 15.19 -7.66 -13.65
CA CYS A 4 14.26 -7.02 -14.56
C CYS A 4 12.86 -7.02 -13.93
N ILE A 5 12.38 -5.84 -13.52
CA ILE A 5 11.07 -5.67 -12.87
C ILE A 5 9.89 -6.01 -13.78
N CYS A 6 10.11 -6.04 -15.10
CA CYS A 6 9.10 -6.41 -16.09
C CYS A 6 9.01 -7.92 -16.32
N GLU A 7 9.84 -8.72 -15.64
CA GLU A 7 9.74 -10.18 -15.71
C GLU A 7 8.39 -10.67 -15.18
N GLN A 8 7.92 -11.78 -15.77
CA GLN A 8 6.58 -12.30 -15.58
C GLN A 8 6.23 -12.54 -14.11
N HIS A 9 7.17 -12.97 -13.27
CA HIS A 9 6.91 -13.21 -11.85
C HIS A 9 6.65 -11.93 -11.07
N TYR A 10 7.35 -10.83 -11.33
CA TYR A 10 7.12 -9.58 -10.62
C TYR A 10 5.83 -8.89 -11.08
N LEU A 11 5.64 -8.79 -12.40
CA LEU A 11 4.45 -8.15 -12.95
C LEU A 11 3.19 -8.99 -12.67
N GLY A 12 3.29 -10.31 -12.83
CA GLY A 12 2.19 -11.23 -12.55
C GLY A 12 1.77 -11.21 -11.08
N ASP A 13 2.72 -11.21 -10.15
CA ASP A 13 2.46 -11.12 -8.71
C ASP A 13 1.80 -9.78 -8.32
N MET A 14 2.27 -8.67 -8.89
CA MET A 14 1.67 -7.36 -8.69
C MET A 14 0.21 -7.32 -9.19
N LEU A 15 -0.04 -7.84 -10.39
CA LEU A 15 -1.39 -7.84 -10.97
C LEU A 15 -2.35 -8.74 -10.20
N VAL A 16 -1.96 -9.98 -9.88
CA VAL A 16 -2.84 -10.88 -9.13
C VAL A 16 -3.11 -10.33 -7.72
N THR A 17 -2.11 -9.73 -7.07
CA THR A 17 -2.28 -9.12 -5.74
C THR A 17 -3.16 -7.88 -5.80
N GLY A 18 -3.07 -7.06 -6.85
CA GLY A 18 -3.87 -5.84 -7.01
C GLY A 18 -5.32 -6.10 -7.43
N TYR A 19 -5.58 -7.13 -8.23
CA TYR A 19 -6.90 -7.38 -8.83
C TYR A 19 -7.70 -8.51 -8.18
N SER A 20 -7.04 -9.49 -7.54
CA SER A 20 -7.73 -10.65 -6.96
C SER A 20 -8.55 -10.26 -5.72
N GLN A 21 -9.81 -10.71 -5.66
CA GLN A 21 -10.65 -10.56 -4.47
C GLN A 21 -10.15 -11.38 -3.27
N PHE A 22 -9.28 -12.36 -3.50
CA PHE A 22 -8.64 -13.16 -2.45
C PHE A 22 -7.38 -12.48 -1.87
N SER A 23 -6.93 -11.37 -2.46
CA SER A 23 -5.78 -10.62 -1.94
C SER A 23 -6.14 -9.90 -0.65
N ARG A 24 -5.43 -10.25 0.42
CA ARG A 24 -5.60 -9.61 1.73
C ARG A 24 -5.22 -8.13 1.70
N ASN A 25 -4.18 -7.76 0.95
CA ASN A 25 -3.80 -6.35 0.78
C ASN A 25 -4.89 -5.56 0.07
N ARG A 26 -5.50 -6.14 -0.98
CA ARG A 26 -6.62 -5.52 -1.69
C ARG A 26 -7.83 -5.37 -0.78
N THR A 27 -8.15 -6.39 0.01
CA THR A 27 -9.25 -6.35 0.99
C THR A 27 -9.01 -5.25 2.02
N LEU A 28 -7.82 -5.17 2.62
CA LEU A 28 -7.44 -4.09 3.54
C LEU A 28 -7.63 -2.71 2.90
N GLY A 29 -7.06 -2.50 1.70
CA GLY A 29 -7.18 -1.24 0.97
C GLY A 29 -8.63 -0.88 0.65
N THR A 30 -9.46 -1.86 0.30
CA THR A 30 -10.90 -1.67 0.04
C THR A 30 -11.65 -1.22 1.29
N MET A 31 -11.36 -1.84 2.45
CA MET A 31 -11.99 -1.45 3.72
C MET A 31 -11.61 -0.01 4.11
N ILE A 32 -10.33 0.32 4.01
CA ILE A 32 -9.85 1.68 4.30
C ILE A 32 -10.49 2.70 3.34
N GLY A 33 -10.56 2.38 2.04
CA GLY A 33 -11.24 3.23 1.05
C GLY A 33 -12.73 3.43 1.33
N LYS A 34 -13.39 2.47 1.98
CA LYS A 34 -14.78 2.59 2.44
C LYS A 34 -14.94 3.38 3.74
N GLY A 35 -13.85 3.84 4.34
CA GLY A 35 -13.84 4.67 5.56
C GLY A 35 -13.64 3.89 6.86
N TYR A 36 -13.32 2.59 6.80
CA TYR A 36 -12.96 1.85 8.01
C TYR A 36 -11.63 2.36 8.56
N SER A 37 -11.52 2.43 9.89
CA SER A 37 -10.23 2.66 10.53
C SER A 37 -9.30 1.47 10.29
N VAL A 38 -7.99 1.72 10.22
CA VAL A 38 -6.98 0.64 10.07
C VAL A 38 -7.14 -0.42 11.16
N LYS A 39 -7.39 0.01 12.40
CA LYS A 39 -7.62 -0.90 13.54
C LYS A 39 -8.85 -1.78 13.32
N THR A 40 -9.97 -1.19 12.90
CA THR A 40 -11.20 -1.95 12.62
C THR A 40 -10.98 -2.92 11.47
N ALA A 41 -10.36 -2.47 10.37
CA ALA A 41 -10.07 -3.34 9.23
C ALA A 41 -9.19 -4.54 9.62
N GLN A 42 -8.16 -4.32 10.46
CA GLN A 42 -7.30 -5.40 10.95
C GLN A 42 -8.03 -6.39 11.88
N LEU A 43 -9.03 -5.94 12.65
CA LEU A 43 -9.82 -6.81 13.53
C LEU A 43 -10.83 -7.66 12.77
N GLU A 44 -11.42 -7.11 11.70
CA GLU A 44 -12.39 -7.82 10.85
C GLU A 44 -11.73 -8.83 9.91
N MET A 45 -10.44 -8.64 9.59
CA MET A 45 -9.69 -9.54 8.72
C MET A 45 -9.16 -10.74 9.51
N GLU A 46 -9.50 -11.96 9.07
CA GLU A 46 -8.98 -13.21 9.64
C GLU A 46 -7.47 -13.39 9.44
N MET A 47 -6.91 -12.70 8.45
CA MET A 47 -5.50 -12.80 8.08
C MET A 47 -4.85 -11.42 7.99
N ILE A 48 -3.60 -11.36 8.45
CA ILE A 48 -2.77 -10.17 8.39
C ILE A 48 -2.42 -9.84 6.94
N ALA A 49 -2.60 -8.58 6.52
CA ALA A 49 -2.11 -8.07 5.26
C ALA A 49 -0.64 -7.64 5.39
N GLU A 50 0.27 -8.33 4.71
CA GLU A 50 1.71 -8.04 4.77
C GLU A 50 2.07 -6.63 4.28
N GLY A 51 1.27 -6.06 3.37
CA GLY A 51 1.45 -4.71 2.85
C GLY A 51 1.32 -3.63 3.93
N TYR A 52 0.61 -3.91 5.04
CA TYR A 52 0.56 -3.00 6.19
C TYR A 52 1.97 -2.76 6.75
N TYR A 53 2.63 -3.83 7.18
CA TYR A 53 3.99 -3.75 7.71
C TYR A 53 5.01 -3.39 6.63
N GLY A 54 4.79 -3.84 5.39
CA GLY A 54 5.64 -3.49 4.25
C GLY A 54 5.72 -1.98 4.01
N ALA A 55 4.59 -1.25 4.12
CA ALA A 55 4.57 0.20 3.98
C ALA A 55 5.45 0.89 5.04
N LYS A 56 5.40 0.42 6.29
CA LYS A 56 6.26 0.94 7.36
C LYS A 56 7.74 0.69 7.09
N CYS A 57 8.10 -0.53 6.69
CA CYS A 57 9.48 -0.87 6.36
C CYS A 57 10.01 -0.01 5.19
N ILE A 58 9.19 0.23 4.16
CA ILE A 58 9.56 1.09 3.03
C ILE A 58 9.82 2.52 3.51
N GLN A 59 8.97 3.06 4.39
CA GLN A 59 9.17 4.39 4.96
C GLN A 59 10.48 4.48 5.75
N GLU A 60 10.71 3.54 6.67
CA GLU A 60 11.92 3.47 7.50
C GLU A 60 13.19 3.32 6.64
N MET A 61 13.11 2.58 5.52
CA MET A 61 14.20 2.51 4.56
C MET A 61 14.41 3.86 3.86
N ASN A 62 13.32 4.50 3.43
CA ASN A 62 13.38 5.76 2.72
C ASN A 62 13.90 6.91 3.59
N ASP A 63 13.76 6.83 4.91
CA ASP A 63 14.39 7.78 5.83
C ASP A 63 15.91 7.84 5.69
N ARG A 64 16.54 6.78 5.16
CA ARG A 64 17.97 6.75 4.86
C ARG A 64 18.29 7.10 3.42
N PHE A 65 17.50 6.60 2.47
CA PHE A 65 17.78 6.75 1.03
C PHE A 65 17.30 8.08 0.45
N LYS A 66 16.31 8.71 1.08
CA LYS A 66 15.76 10.03 0.71
C LYS A 66 15.32 10.10 -0.77
N VAL A 67 14.66 9.05 -1.25
CA VAL A 67 14.14 8.98 -2.62
C VAL A 67 12.65 9.35 -2.68
N LYS A 68 12.21 9.92 -3.81
CA LYS A 68 10.81 10.27 -4.04
C LYS A 68 10.01 9.01 -4.37
N ILE A 69 9.19 8.54 -3.43
CA ILE A 69 8.34 7.34 -3.55
C ILE A 69 6.86 7.69 -3.23
N PRO A 70 6.22 8.56 -4.03
CA PRO A 70 4.99 9.24 -3.63
C PRO A 70 3.83 8.28 -3.36
N ILE A 71 3.71 7.20 -4.14
CA ILE A 71 2.67 6.18 -3.93
C ILE A 71 2.87 5.43 -2.60
N ALA A 72 4.10 4.98 -2.32
CA ALA A 72 4.39 4.25 -1.09
C ALA A 72 4.28 5.14 0.14
N GLN A 73 4.70 6.41 0.03
CA GLN A 73 4.56 7.44 1.05
C GLN A 73 3.07 7.67 1.38
N ALA A 74 2.21 7.87 0.37
CA ALA A 74 0.77 8.03 0.57
C ALA A 74 0.14 6.80 1.25
N VAL A 75 0.55 5.59 0.88
CA VAL A 75 0.09 4.36 1.54
C VAL A 75 0.51 4.35 3.02
N TYR A 76 1.75 4.72 3.33
CA TYR A 76 2.23 4.83 4.71
C TYR A 76 1.42 5.86 5.51
N GLU A 77 1.20 7.05 4.98
CA GLU A 77 0.47 8.14 5.64
C GLU A 77 -0.98 7.77 5.93
N ILE A 78 -1.65 7.09 4.98
CA ILE A 78 -2.99 6.57 5.20
C ILE A 78 -3.01 5.54 6.35
N LEU A 79 -2.04 4.61 6.35
CA LEU A 79 -2.03 3.47 7.28
C LEU A 79 -1.54 3.82 8.68
N TYR A 80 -0.60 4.77 8.81
CA TYR A 80 0.10 5.05 10.05
C TYR A 80 -0.12 6.48 10.56
N GLU A 81 -0.35 7.44 9.68
CA GLU A 81 -0.52 8.86 10.04
C GLU A 81 -1.98 9.34 9.98
N LYS A 82 -2.90 8.43 9.63
CA LYS A 82 -4.34 8.67 9.55
C LYS A 82 -4.71 9.73 8.50
N LEU A 83 -3.89 9.87 7.45
CA LEU A 83 -4.26 10.66 6.29
C LEU A 83 -5.52 10.07 5.64
N ARG A 84 -6.47 10.93 5.28
CA ARG A 84 -7.70 10.46 4.63
C ARG A 84 -7.36 9.96 3.23
N PRO A 85 -7.81 8.75 2.82
CA PRO A 85 -7.49 8.20 1.50
C PRO A 85 -7.84 9.14 0.34
N GLN A 86 -8.98 9.83 0.43
CA GLN A 86 -9.38 10.81 -0.60
C GLN A 86 -8.39 11.97 -0.72
N THR A 87 -7.86 12.47 0.41
CA THR A 87 -6.87 13.54 0.43
C THR A 87 -5.57 13.07 -0.22
N ALA A 88 -5.06 11.90 0.19
CA ALA A 88 -3.85 11.31 -0.38
C ALA A 88 -3.95 11.08 -1.90
N ILE A 89 -5.09 10.59 -2.39
CA ILE A 89 -5.32 10.37 -3.82
C ILE A 89 -5.36 11.70 -4.58
N ASN A 90 -6.02 12.73 -4.05
CA ASN A 90 -6.05 14.04 -4.68
C ASN A 90 -4.64 14.64 -4.79
N GLU A 91 -3.85 14.57 -3.71
CA GLU A 91 -2.46 15.00 -3.70
C GLU A 91 -1.61 14.23 -4.73
N LEU A 92 -1.81 12.92 -4.87
CA LEU A 92 -1.13 12.13 -5.90
C LEU A 92 -1.51 12.63 -7.30
N ILE A 93 -2.79 12.83 -7.59
CA ILE A 93 -3.26 13.30 -8.91
C ILE A 93 -2.68 14.67 -9.27
N GLU A 94 -2.55 15.57 -8.31
CA GLU A 94 -2.00 16.92 -8.54
C GLU A 94 -0.47 16.92 -8.77
N ASN A 95 0.25 15.89 -8.32
CA ASN A 95 1.71 15.84 -8.29
C ASN A 95 2.33 14.79 -9.25
N PHE A 96 1.51 14.15 -10.09
CA PHE A 96 1.91 13.21 -11.14
C PHE A 96 1.63 13.78 -12.54
#